data_AF-A0A0P4UXW7-F1
#
_entry.id   AF-A0A0P4UXW7-F1
#
_cell.length_a   1.000
_cell.length_b   1.000
_cell.length_c   1.000
_cell.angle_alpha   90.00
_cell.angle_beta   90.00
_cell.angle_gamma   90.00
#
_symmetry.space_group_name_H-M   'P 1'
#
loop_
_entity.id
_entity.type
_entity.pdbx_description
1 polymer ?
#
loop_
_entity_poly.entity_id
_entity_poly.type
_entity_poly.pdbx_seq_one_letter_code
_entity_poly.pdbx_strand_id
1 'polypeptide(L)'
;MKMSRRGMLTAACGCCLAALGAAACSTNAQDSQVVTQASGSDRERKSSARGERRDGSGLPDLHHVALIVADRDRSLAKLQDGFGFGRSHVFDAQFPKARVSSGVTGFNLRIGFTWMGNTLLELLQPVDDRSPHATFLKERGEGMHHLGFLVRSIERELDAMAATRGGQRPPLLVDAMTADGVSWCYVEGEYANGAVIELIERSPESEKFFKQIYQATGGRMPD
;
A
#
# COMPACT_ATOMS: atom_id res chain seq x y z
N MET A 1 -10.12 -45.74 40.71
CA MET A 1 -9.84 -45.24 39.34
C MET A 1 -9.35 -43.80 39.42
N LYS A 2 -8.36 -43.48 38.59
CA LYS A 2 -7.53 -42.26 38.62
C LYS A 2 -8.24 -41.05 38.01
N MET A 3 -7.75 -39.88 38.45
CA MET A 3 -7.68 -38.57 37.75
C MET A 3 -8.96 -37.72 37.67
N SER A 4 -8.91 -36.38 37.60
CA SER A 4 -7.92 -35.32 37.85
C SER A 4 -8.51 -34.01 37.28
N ARG A 5 -8.09 -32.87 37.84
CA ARG A 5 -7.87 -31.51 37.24
C ARG A 5 -8.75 -30.40 37.82
N ARG A 6 -8.12 -29.50 38.62
CA ARG A 6 -7.54 -28.17 38.27
C ARG A 6 -8.66 -27.14 38.03
N GLY A 7 -8.79 -26.04 38.77
CA GLY A 7 -7.78 -25.19 39.38
C GLY A 7 -7.74 -23.87 38.61
N MET A 8 -8.64 -22.97 38.97
CA MET A 8 -8.82 -21.62 38.42
C MET A 8 -7.88 -20.67 39.18
N LEU A 9 -6.92 -20.03 38.50
CA LEU A 9 -6.20 -18.88 39.03
C LEU A 9 -6.12 -17.82 37.92
N THR A 10 -6.85 -16.73 38.15
CA THR A 10 -6.77 -15.46 37.44
C THR A 10 -5.52 -14.71 37.93
N ALA A 11 -4.63 -14.34 37.01
CA ALA A 11 -3.47 -13.49 37.29
C ALA A 11 -3.76 -12.05 36.85
N ALA A 12 -3.60 -11.12 37.79
CA ALA A 12 -3.73 -9.69 37.63
C ALA A 12 -2.61 -9.11 36.76
N CYS A 13 -2.96 -8.18 35.85
CA CYS A 13 -2.00 -7.33 35.15
C CYS A 13 -1.84 -6.03 35.95
N GLY A 14 -0.61 -5.77 36.40
CA GLY A 14 -0.26 -4.67 37.28
C GLY A 14 -0.25 -3.31 36.58
N CYS A 15 -0.92 -2.34 37.21
CA CYS A 15 -0.69 -0.92 37.03
C CYS A 15 0.74 -0.55 37.48
N CYS A 16 1.51 0.10 36.62
CA CYS A 16 2.64 0.94 37.04
C CYS A 16 2.25 2.40 36.83
N LEU A 17 1.78 3.01 37.92
CA LEU A 17 1.57 4.45 38.07
C LEU A 17 2.87 5.03 38.65
N ALA A 18 3.54 5.92 37.93
CA ALA A 18 4.58 6.77 38.50
C ALA A 18 4.35 8.21 38.01
N ALA A 19 3.83 9.02 38.93
CA ALA A 19 3.75 10.47 38.85
C ALA A 19 5.04 11.09 39.39
N LEU A 20 5.51 12.18 38.77
CA LEU A 20 6.46 13.21 39.24
C LEU A 20 6.75 14.07 38.00
N GLY A 21 6.68 15.40 37.93
CA GLY A 21 6.29 16.49 38.83
C GLY A 21 6.37 17.76 37.97
N ALA A 22 5.47 18.71 38.17
CA ALA A 22 5.39 19.95 37.41
C ALA A 22 6.52 20.92 37.80
N ALA A 23 7.18 21.52 36.80
CA ALA A 23 7.96 22.73 36.96
C ALA A 23 7.71 23.65 35.76
N ALA A 24 6.99 24.74 36.00
CA ALA A 24 6.76 25.81 35.05
C ALA A 24 8.05 26.63 34.91
N CYS A 25 8.51 26.82 33.67
CA CYS A 25 9.49 27.84 33.33
C CYS A 25 8.87 28.76 32.28
N SER A 26 8.58 29.98 32.73
CA SER A 26 8.20 31.14 31.93
C SER A 26 9.40 31.60 31.10
N THR A 27 9.21 31.85 29.80
CA THR A 27 9.88 32.97 29.10
C THR A 27 9.14 33.38 27.83
N ASN A 28 8.76 34.66 27.82
CA ASN A 28 8.72 35.63 26.72
C ASN A 28 8.28 35.21 25.31
N ALA A 29 7.10 35.70 24.95
CA ALA A 29 6.76 36.09 23.59
C ALA A 29 7.52 37.36 23.22
N GLN A 30 8.39 37.28 22.21
CA GLN A 30 8.83 38.44 21.44
C GLN A 30 8.77 38.09 19.96
N ASP A 31 8.12 38.99 19.23
CA ASP A 31 7.97 39.03 17.78
C ASP A 31 9.26 38.71 17.03
N SER A 32 9.15 37.83 16.04
CA SER A 32 10.00 37.90 14.86
C SER A 32 9.13 37.87 13.62
N GLN A 33 8.87 39.06 13.09
CA GLN A 33 8.29 39.26 11.77
C GLN A 33 9.15 38.53 10.74
N VAL A 34 8.53 37.64 9.96
CA VAL A 34 9.15 37.07 8.77
C VAL A 34 9.23 38.18 7.73
N VAL A 35 10.40 38.80 7.62
CA VAL A 35 10.74 39.73 6.54
C VAL A 35 10.90 38.91 5.26
N THR A 36 9.93 39.02 4.35
CA THR A 36 10.09 38.59 2.96
C THR A 36 10.91 39.65 2.22
N GLN A 37 12.19 39.37 1.98
CA GLN A 37 12.92 40.04 0.91
C GLN A 37 13.12 39.07 -0.25
N ALA A 38 12.40 39.34 -1.32
CA ALA A 38 12.68 38.82 -2.64
C ALA A 38 13.95 39.52 -3.17
N SER A 39 14.99 38.74 -3.43
CA SER A 39 16.10 39.16 -4.29
C SER A 39 16.52 37.95 -5.12
N GLY A 40 16.32 38.05 -6.43
CA GLY A 40 16.52 36.97 -7.37
C GLY A 40 17.97 36.50 -7.45
N SER A 41 18.11 35.20 -7.67
CA SER A 41 18.91 34.71 -8.78
C SER A 41 18.20 33.49 -9.30
N ASP A 42 17.68 33.57 -10.53
CA ASP A 42 17.26 32.43 -11.32
C ASP A 42 18.48 31.54 -11.55
N ARG A 43 18.80 30.71 -10.55
CA ARG A 43 19.57 29.51 -10.78
C ARG A 43 18.56 28.47 -11.20
N GLU A 44 18.52 28.19 -12.50
CA GLU A 44 17.91 26.99 -13.05
C GLU A 44 18.27 25.81 -12.15
N ARG A 45 17.29 25.39 -11.36
CA ARG A 45 17.37 24.16 -10.59
C ARG A 45 17.32 23.07 -11.66
N LYS A 46 18.50 22.62 -12.10
CA LYS A 46 18.65 21.44 -12.96
C LYS A 46 17.67 20.40 -12.45
N SER A 47 16.68 20.08 -13.27
CA SER A 47 15.61 19.16 -12.91
C SER A 47 16.25 17.90 -12.39
N SER A 48 15.97 17.58 -11.13
CA SER A 48 16.35 16.28 -10.58
C SER A 48 15.74 15.19 -11.47
N ALA A 49 16.32 14.00 -11.50
CA ALA A 49 15.90 12.85 -12.32
C ALA A 49 14.42 12.41 -12.11
N ARG A 50 13.69 13.11 -11.25
CA ARG A 50 12.25 13.00 -11.04
C ARG A 50 11.55 13.94 -12.02
N GLY A 51 10.57 13.43 -12.76
CA GLY A 51 9.48 14.29 -13.20
C GLY A 51 8.72 14.72 -11.94
N GLU A 52 9.22 15.74 -11.22
CA GLU A 52 8.49 16.34 -10.11
C GLU A 52 7.09 16.67 -10.65
N ARG A 53 6.05 16.02 -10.11
CA ARG A 53 4.68 16.39 -10.43
C ARG A 53 4.52 17.85 -10.01
N ARG A 54 3.80 18.62 -10.83
CA ARG A 54 3.72 20.08 -10.69
C ARG A 54 3.16 20.54 -9.33
N ASP A 55 2.43 19.66 -8.65
CA ASP A 55 1.80 19.82 -7.35
C ASP A 55 2.67 19.37 -6.17
N GLY A 56 3.85 18.78 -6.41
CA GLY A 56 4.75 18.28 -5.38
C GLY A 56 4.33 16.96 -4.71
N SER A 57 3.25 16.31 -5.14
CA SER A 57 2.68 15.08 -4.53
C SER A 57 3.61 13.87 -4.64
N GLY A 58 4.45 13.84 -5.68
CA GLY A 58 5.47 12.82 -5.87
C GLY A 58 4.99 11.51 -6.47
N LEU A 59 3.85 10.98 -6.04
CA LEU A 59 3.11 9.89 -6.68
C LEU A 59 1.78 10.41 -7.23
N PRO A 60 1.13 9.72 -8.18
CA PRO A 60 -0.22 10.07 -8.64
C PRO A 60 -1.23 9.90 -7.49
N ASP A 61 -2.49 10.20 -7.76
CA ASP A 61 -3.58 9.89 -6.83
C ASP A 61 -3.57 8.42 -6.42
N LEU A 62 -3.91 8.17 -5.16
CA LEU A 62 -4.01 6.84 -4.59
C LEU A 62 -5.07 6.03 -5.35
N HIS A 63 -4.64 5.00 -6.07
CA HIS A 63 -5.53 4.20 -6.90
C HIS A 63 -6.36 3.23 -6.06
N HIS A 64 -5.70 2.54 -5.11
CA HIS A 64 -6.36 1.60 -4.21
C HIS A 64 -5.56 1.35 -2.94
N VAL A 65 -6.26 0.84 -1.94
CA VAL A 65 -5.68 0.26 -0.71
C VAL A 65 -6.02 -1.22 -0.68
N ALA A 66 -5.02 -2.06 -0.43
CA ALA A 66 -5.21 -3.51 -0.44
C ALA A 66 -5.21 -4.13 0.95
N LEU A 67 -6.11 -5.10 1.15
CA LEU A 67 -6.18 -5.98 2.31
C LEU A 67 -5.84 -7.41 1.88
N ILE A 68 -4.94 -8.08 2.60
CA ILE A 68 -4.83 -9.54 2.50
C ILE A 68 -5.88 -10.18 3.39
N VAL A 69 -6.62 -11.14 2.85
CA VAL A 69 -7.68 -11.86 3.56
C VAL A 69 -7.58 -13.36 3.31
N ALA A 70 -8.01 -14.16 4.28
CA ALA A 70 -8.05 -15.62 4.13
C ALA A 70 -9.22 -16.09 3.24
N ASP A 71 -10.29 -15.30 3.19
CA ASP A 71 -11.48 -15.56 2.37
C ASP A 71 -12.02 -14.23 1.83
N ARG A 72 -11.88 -14.03 0.51
CA ARG A 72 -12.31 -12.82 -0.20
C ARG A 72 -13.81 -12.60 -0.07
N ASP A 73 -14.60 -13.63 -0.35
CA ASP A 73 -16.06 -13.49 -0.48
C ASP A 73 -16.69 -13.24 0.90
N ARG A 74 -16.21 -13.93 1.94
CA ARG A 74 -16.59 -13.67 3.33
C ARG A 74 -16.25 -12.24 3.75
N SER A 75 -15.07 -11.75 3.36
CA SER A 75 -14.59 -10.43 3.77
C SER A 75 -15.37 -9.31 3.07
N LEU A 76 -15.69 -9.46 1.79
CA LEU A 76 -16.59 -8.56 1.07
C LEU A 76 -17.98 -8.51 1.72
N ALA A 77 -18.55 -9.68 2.07
CA ALA A 77 -19.84 -9.73 2.76
C ALA A 77 -19.81 -8.99 4.11
N LYS A 78 -18.75 -9.17 4.91
CA LYS A 78 -18.58 -8.44 6.18
C LYS A 78 -18.47 -6.93 5.99
N LEU A 79 -17.76 -6.48 4.96
CA LEU A 79 -17.64 -5.05 4.65
C LEU A 79 -18.99 -4.46 4.21
N GLN A 80 -19.74 -5.20 3.39
CA GLN A 80 -21.09 -4.82 2.99
C GLN A 80 -22.02 -4.73 4.22
N ASP A 81 -22.05 -5.76 5.07
CA ASP A 81 -22.95 -5.81 6.23
C ASP A 81 -22.57 -4.77 7.31
N GLY A 82 -21.27 -4.56 7.54
CA GLY A 82 -20.76 -3.71 8.61
C GLY A 82 -20.71 -2.23 8.27
N PHE A 83 -20.38 -1.89 7.02
CA PHE A 83 -20.13 -0.51 6.61
C PHE A 83 -20.97 -0.07 5.40
N GLY A 84 -21.79 -0.96 4.82
CA GLY A 84 -22.64 -0.62 3.68
C GLY A 84 -21.88 -0.49 2.35
N PHE A 85 -20.72 -1.13 2.22
CA PHE A 85 -20.01 -1.19 0.93
C PHE A 85 -20.92 -1.72 -0.17
N GLY A 86 -20.84 -1.08 -1.33
CA GLY A 86 -21.72 -1.36 -2.47
C GLY A 86 -21.31 -2.59 -3.27
N ARG A 87 -21.62 -2.55 -4.57
CA ARG A 87 -21.27 -3.63 -5.50
C ARG A 87 -19.78 -3.90 -5.49
N SER A 88 -19.44 -5.18 -5.60
CA SER A 88 -18.05 -5.63 -5.70
C SER A 88 -17.79 -6.25 -7.07
N HIS A 89 -16.54 -6.19 -7.52
CA HIS A 89 -16.07 -6.92 -8.70
C HIS A 89 -15.04 -7.95 -8.26
N VAL A 90 -15.22 -9.21 -8.65
CA VAL A 90 -14.34 -10.32 -8.24
C VAL A 90 -13.86 -11.11 -9.44
N PHE A 91 -12.63 -11.59 -9.37
CA PHE A 91 -12.02 -12.46 -10.37
C PHE A 91 -10.84 -13.21 -9.77
N ASP A 92 -10.38 -14.23 -10.47
CA ASP A 92 -9.20 -15.01 -10.08
C ASP A 92 -8.07 -14.68 -11.05
N ALA A 93 -6.90 -14.35 -10.51
CA ALA A 93 -5.73 -13.91 -11.25
C ALA A 93 -4.59 -14.92 -11.12
N GLN A 94 -3.95 -15.21 -12.25
CA GLN A 94 -2.80 -16.09 -12.32
C GLN A 94 -1.59 -15.31 -12.82
N PHE A 95 -0.47 -15.44 -12.12
CA PHE A 95 0.77 -14.75 -12.46
C PHE A 95 1.90 -15.76 -12.69
N PRO A 96 1.82 -16.65 -13.70
CA PRO A 96 2.77 -17.76 -13.86
C PRO A 96 4.23 -17.31 -14.08
N LYS A 97 4.45 -16.04 -14.46
CA LYS A 97 5.76 -15.44 -14.72
C LYS A 97 6.19 -14.41 -13.68
N ALA A 98 5.42 -14.20 -12.61
CA ALA A 98 5.82 -13.26 -11.57
C ALA A 98 7.16 -13.67 -10.95
N ARG A 99 8.03 -12.71 -10.69
CA ARG A 99 9.27 -12.90 -9.95
C ARG A 99 9.09 -12.37 -8.54
N VAL A 100 9.33 -13.22 -7.55
CA VAL A 100 9.26 -12.87 -6.13
C VAL A 100 10.68 -12.77 -5.56
N SER A 101 10.92 -11.85 -4.63
CA SER A 101 12.23 -11.65 -3.99
C SER A 101 12.81 -12.91 -3.33
N SER A 102 11.94 -13.84 -2.91
CA SER A 102 12.32 -15.16 -2.37
C SER A 102 12.90 -16.13 -3.42
N GLY A 103 12.93 -15.75 -4.69
CA GLY A 103 13.36 -16.60 -5.81
C GLY A 103 12.26 -17.48 -6.40
N VAL A 104 11.05 -17.45 -5.83
CA VAL A 104 9.89 -18.15 -6.37
C VAL A 104 9.41 -17.47 -7.65
N THR A 105 9.02 -18.28 -8.64
CA THR A 105 8.35 -17.81 -9.85
C THR A 105 6.87 -18.18 -9.84
N GLY A 106 6.02 -17.18 -9.97
CA GLY A 106 4.58 -17.31 -10.11
C GLY A 106 3.77 -17.75 -8.89
N PHE A 107 2.55 -17.23 -8.84
CA PHE A 107 1.55 -17.45 -7.80
C PHE A 107 0.16 -17.09 -8.35
N ASN A 108 -0.89 -17.42 -7.59
CA ASN A 108 -2.27 -17.12 -7.94
C ASN A 108 -2.99 -16.40 -6.79
N LEU A 109 -3.88 -15.47 -7.14
CA LEU A 109 -4.68 -14.70 -6.20
C LEU A 109 -6.15 -14.76 -6.58
N ARG A 110 -7.02 -14.80 -5.57
CA ARG A 110 -8.44 -14.43 -5.71
C ARG A 110 -8.57 -12.97 -5.34
N ILE A 111 -9.04 -12.16 -6.27
CA ILE A 111 -9.06 -10.71 -6.14
C ILE A 111 -10.51 -10.22 -6.09
N GLY A 112 -10.76 -9.23 -5.22
CA GLY A 112 -12.02 -8.54 -5.12
C GLY A 112 -11.82 -7.04 -4.96
N PHE A 113 -12.64 -6.24 -5.62
CA PHE A 113 -12.64 -4.80 -5.48
C PHE A 113 -14.00 -4.32 -5.03
N THR A 114 -14.02 -3.30 -4.16
CA THR A 114 -15.21 -2.51 -3.85
C THR A 114 -14.86 -1.01 -3.82
N TRP A 115 -15.84 -0.16 -4.06
CA TRP A 115 -15.64 1.29 -4.09
C TRP A 115 -15.64 1.90 -2.67
N MET A 116 -14.59 2.65 -2.33
CA MET A 116 -14.43 3.34 -1.04
C MET A 116 -14.56 4.86 -1.20
N GLY A 117 -15.48 5.32 -2.05
CA GLY A 117 -15.82 6.75 -2.17
C GLY A 117 -14.86 7.61 -2.99
N ASN A 118 -13.55 7.52 -2.75
CA ASN A 118 -12.51 8.23 -3.51
C ASN A 118 -11.42 7.30 -4.09
N THR A 119 -11.39 6.05 -3.64
CA THR A 119 -10.40 5.05 -4.05
C THR A 119 -11.04 3.66 -4.03
N LEU A 120 -10.36 2.66 -4.57
CA LEU A 120 -10.80 1.27 -4.48
C LEU A 120 -10.25 0.60 -3.21
N LEU A 121 -11.06 -0.25 -2.59
CA LEU A 121 -10.59 -1.25 -1.64
C LEU A 121 -10.36 -2.56 -2.39
N GLU A 122 -9.13 -3.04 -2.40
CA GLU A 122 -8.76 -4.33 -2.97
C GLU A 122 -8.65 -5.38 -1.86
N LEU A 123 -9.19 -6.57 -2.11
CA LEU A 123 -9.07 -7.74 -1.25
C LEU A 123 -8.33 -8.83 -2.02
N LEU A 124 -7.21 -9.27 -1.46
CA LEU A 124 -6.34 -10.28 -2.03
C LEU A 124 -6.36 -11.52 -1.15
N GLN A 125 -6.86 -12.62 -1.70
CA GLN A 125 -6.78 -13.94 -1.08
C GLN A 125 -5.73 -14.77 -1.82
N PRO A 126 -4.60 -15.13 -1.17
CA PRO A 126 -3.63 -16.04 -1.75
C PRO A 126 -4.25 -17.44 -1.92
N VAL A 127 -3.99 -18.08 -3.05
CA VAL A 127 -4.48 -19.43 -3.36
C VAL A 127 -3.51 -20.52 -2.87
N ASP A 128 -2.23 -20.19 -2.73
CA ASP A 128 -1.16 -21.07 -2.27
C ASP A 128 -0.10 -20.29 -1.46
N ASP A 129 0.86 -21.02 -0.89
CA ASP A 129 1.91 -20.48 -0.01
C ASP A 129 3.09 -19.85 -0.78
N ARG A 130 2.96 -19.57 -2.08
CA ARG A 130 4.07 -19.14 -2.94
C ARG A 130 4.22 -17.62 -3.04
N SER A 131 3.16 -16.89 -2.72
CA SER A 131 3.09 -15.43 -2.85
C SER A 131 3.58 -14.71 -1.59
N PRO A 132 4.12 -13.49 -1.71
CA PRO A 132 4.32 -12.60 -0.56
C PRO A 132 3.04 -12.35 0.23
N HIS A 133 1.89 -12.33 -0.45
CA HIS A 133 0.57 -12.22 0.17
C HIS A 133 0.30 -13.38 1.14
N ALA A 134 0.67 -14.62 0.76
CA ALA A 134 0.56 -15.79 1.64
C ALA A 134 1.49 -15.70 2.84
N THR A 135 2.74 -15.26 2.62
CA THR A 135 3.70 -15.00 3.70
C THR A 135 3.14 -13.95 4.67
N PHE A 136 2.62 -12.84 4.16
CA PHE A 136 1.98 -11.79 4.97
C PHE A 136 0.83 -12.36 5.79
N LEU A 137 -0.08 -13.11 5.15
CA LEU A 137 -1.23 -13.71 5.84
C LEU A 137 -0.80 -14.65 6.98
N LYS A 138 0.25 -15.45 6.75
CA LYS A 138 0.79 -16.38 7.75
C LYS A 138 1.46 -15.68 8.93
N GLU A 139 2.22 -14.62 8.66
CA GLU A 139 3.02 -13.93 9.67
C GLU A 139 2.24 -12.86 10.45
N ARG A 140 1.29 -12.20 9.78
CA ARG A 140 0.58 -11.03 10.31
C ARG A 140 -0.93 -11.24 10.47
N GLY A 141 -1.49 -12.25 9.82
CA GLY A 141 -2.94 -12.42 9.72
C GLY A 141 -3.56 -11.55 8.62
N GLU A 142 -4.89 -11.48 8.60
CA GLU A 142 -5.62 -10.60 7.68
C GLU A 142 -5.35 -9.12 8.01
N GLY A 143 -5.21 -8.27 6.99
CA GLY A 143 -4.92 -6.85 7.24
C GLY A 143 -4.44 -6.06 6.03
N MET A 144 -4.19 -4.76 6.25
CA MET A 144 -3.71 -3.83 5.23
C MET A 144 -2.30 -4.17 4.77
N HIS A 145 -2.09 -4.19 3.46
CA HIS A 145 -0.85 -4.64 2.85
C HIS A 145 -0.12 -3.53 2.10
N HIS A 146 -0.76 -2.95 1.08
CA HIS A 146 -0.11 -2.00 0.21
C HIS A 146 -1.01 -0.85 -0.21
N LEU A 147 -0.36 0.22 -0.66
CA LEU A 147 -0.96 1.37 -1.32
C LEU A 147 -0.57 1.31 -2.79
N GLY A 148 -1.55 1.33 -3.69
CA GLY A 148 -1.29 1.18 -5.12
C GLY A 148 -1.50 2.46 -5.93
N PHE A 149 -0.64 2.63 -6.94
CA PHE A 149 -0.57 3.85 -7.75
C PHE A 149 -0.43 3.53 -9.24
N LEU A 150 -1.22 4.21 -10.07
CA LEU A 150 -1.13 4.12 -11.54
C LEU A 150 -0.11 5.12 -12.08
N VAL A 151 1.11 4.65 -12.33
CA VAL A 151 2.24 5.46 -12.81
C VAL A 151 2.38 5.40 -14.32
N ARG A 152 2.96 6.44 -14.94
CA ARG A 152 3.15 6.46 -16.40
C ARG A 152 4.22 5.47 -16.89
N SER A 153 5.21 5.20 -16.07
CA SER A 153 6.26 4.24 -16.37
C SER A 153 6.90 3.75 -15.08
N ILE A 154 6.85 2.43 -14.84
CA ILE A 154 7.49 1.81 -13.67
C ILE A 154 9.00 2.04 -13.74
N GLU A 155 9.61 1.78 -14.89
CA GLU A 155 11.05 1.96 -15.11
C GLU A 155 11.54 3.36 -14.74
N ARG A 156 10.81 4.41 -15.12
CA ARG A 156 11.16 5.79 -14.77
C ARG A 156 11.06 6.07 -13.27
N GLU A 157 10.06 5.51 -12.59
CA GLU A 157 9.92 5.67 -11.14
C GLU A 157 11.06 4.93 -10.41
N LEU A 158 11.43 3.73 -10.85
CA LEU A 158 12.57 2.97 -10.30
C LEU A 158 13.91 3.66 -10.53
N ASP A 159 14.14 4.22 -11.72
CA ASP A 159 15.35 5.00 -12.03
C ASP A 159 15.43 6.30 -11.22
N ALA A 160 14.29 6.96 -11.02
CA ALA A 160 14.24 8.16 -10.17
C ALA A 160 14.59 7.82 -8.71
N MET A 161 14.10 6.69 -8.18
CA MET A 161 14.50 6.21 -6.85
C MET A 161 16.00 5.90 -6.79
N ALA A 162 16.53 5.21 -7.82
CA ALA A 162 17.95 4.88 -7.91
C ALA A 162 18.85 6.12 -7.88
N ALA A 163 18.47 7.18 -8.59
CA ALA A 163 19.21 8.45 -8.62
C ALA A 163 19.35 9.11 -7.24
N THR A 164 18.44 8.84 -6.30
CA THR A 164 18.51 9.34 -4.93
C THR A 164 19.36 8.49 -3.99
N ARG A 165 19.76 7.28 -4.43
CA ARG A 165 20.42 6.25 -3.60
C ARG A 165 21.64 5.65 -4.29
N GLY A 166 22.53 6.52 -4.77
CA GLY A 166 23.82 6.10 -5.32
C GLY A 166 23.73 5.29 -6.62
N GLY A 167 22.60 5.37 -7.35
CA GLY A 167 22.39 4.69 -8.62
C GLY A 167 21.79 3.29 -8.52
N GLN A 168 21.44 2.81 -7.31
CA GLN A 168 20.86 1.47 -7.14
C GLN A 168 19.33 1.51 -7.09
N ARG A 169 18.69 0.80 -8.03
CA ARG A 169 17.24 0.57 -8.02
C ARG A 169 16.81 -0.22 -6.78
N PRO A 170 15.58 -0.01 -6.28
CA PRO A 170 15.07 -0.82 -5.17
C PRO A 170 14.99 -2.30 -5.58
N PRO A 171 15.29 -3.23 -4.66
CA PRO A 171 14.87 -4.61 -4.85
C PRO A 171 13.34 -4.66 -4.86
N LEU A 172 12.78 -5.42 -5.81
CA LEU A 172 11.34 -5.59 -5.93
C LEU A 172 10.90 -6.81 -5.12
N LEU A 173 9.87 -6.65 -4.29
CA LEU A 173 9.22 -7.77 -3.60
C LEU A 173 8.52 -8.67 -4.62
N VAL A 174 7.85 -8.05 -5.60
CA VAL A 174 7.23 -8.70 -6.75
C VAL A 174 7.49 -7.86 -8.00
N ASP A 175 7.73 -8.54 -9.10
CA ASP A 175 7.72 -8.00 -10.46
C ASP A 175 6.87 -8.93 -11.34
N ALA A 176 5.76 -8.42 -11.85
CA ALA A 176 4.73 -9.24 -12.47
C ALA A 176 3.99 -8.51 -13.59
N MET A 177 3.28 -9.31 -14.39
CA MET A 177 2.42 -8.84 -15.46
C MET A 177 1.19 -9.74 -15.52
N THR A 178 0.01 -9.15 -15.72
CA THR A 178 -1.22 -9.93 -15.97
C THR A 178 -1.17 -10.61 -17.35
N ALA A 179 -2.05 -11.58 -17.58
CA ALA A 179 -2.18 -12.22 -18.89
C ALA A 179 -2.53 -11.22 -20.00
N ASP A 180 -3.28 -10.17 -19.67
CA ASP A 180 -3.69 -9.10 -20.57
C ASP A 180 -2.66 -7.97 -20.72
N GLY A 181 -1.45 -8.12 -20.14
CA GLY A 181 -0.34 -7.19 -20.36
C GLY A 181 -0.24 -6.02 -19.38
N VAL A 182 -0.95 -6.05 -18.25
CA VAL A 182 -0.82 -5.01 -17.22
C VAL A 182 0.39 -5.30 -16.35
N SER A 183 1.43 -4.48 -16.47
CA SER A 183 2.67 -4.58 -15.70
C SER A 183 2.55 -3.91 -14.34
N TRP A 184 3.09 -4.54 -13.30
CA TRP A 184 3.09 -4.01 -11.94
C TRP A 184 4.24 -4.56 -11.10
N CYS A 185 4.63 -3.83 -10.05
CA CYS A 185 5.63 -4.28 -9.09
C CYS A 185 5.38 -3.76 -7.68
N TYR A 186 5.97 -4.42 -6.69
CA TYR A 186 6.02 -3.96 -5.30
C TYR A 186 7.41 -3.43 -4.94
N VAL A 187 7.44 -2.21 -4.43
CA VAL A 187 8.59 -1.60 -3.75
C VAL A 187 8.31 -1.61 -2.25
N GLU A 188 9.27 -2.08 -1.46
CA GLU A 188 9.13 -2.18 0.00
C GLU A 188 10.38 -1.71 0.76
N GLY A 189 10.36 -1.90 2.09
CA GLY A 189 11.53 -1.71 2.94
C GLY A 189 11.93 -0.24 3.07
N GLU A 190 13.23 0.04 3.08
CA GLU A 190 13.74 1.40 3.27
C GLU A 190 13.32 2.38 2.17
N TYR A 191 12.99 1.90 0.97
CA TYR A 191 12.53 2.75 -0.14
C TYR A 191 11.09 3.24 0.07
N ALA A 192 10.33 2.55 0.92
CA ALA A 192 8.93 2.83 1.21
C ALA A 192 8.67 3.06 2.71
N ASN A 193 9.70 3.33 3.51
CA ASN A 193 9.62 3.50 4.97
C ASN A 193 8.84 2.36 5.68
N GLY A 194 9.07 1.11 5.25
CA GLY A 194 8.41 -0.06 5.81
C GLY A 194 6.98 -0.31 5.31
N ALA A 195 6.44 0.54 4.44
CA ALA A 195 5.24 0.25 3.68
C ALA A 195 5.55 -0.64 2.46
N VAL A 196 4.50 -1.19 1.86
CA VAL A 196 4.55 -1.76 0.51
C VAL A 196 3.84 -0.79 -0.42
N ILE A 197 4.54 -0.34 -1.46
CA ILE A 197 4.02 0.53 -2.51
C ILE A 197 3.90 -0.28 -3.78
N GLU A 198 2.70 -0.32 -4.36
CA GLU A 198 2.46 -0.92 -5.66
C GLU A 198 2.54 0.15 -6.75
N LEU A 199 3.36 -0.13 -7.76
CA LEU A 199 3.40 0.64 -8.99
C LEU A 199 2.76 -0.20 -10.08
N ILE A 200 1.68 0.31 -10.67
CA ILE A 200 1.04 -0.28 -11.84
C ILE A 200 1.28 0.67 -13.01
N GLU A 201 1.78 0.13 -14.13
CA GLU A 201 2.06 0.94 -15.30
C GLU A 201 0.77 1.25 -16.06
N ARG A 202 0.55 2.54 -16.37
CA ARG A 202 -0.53 3.01 -17.24
C ARG A 202 -0.24 2.59 -18.68
N SER A 203 -1.10 1.72 -19.18
CA SER A 203 -1.21 1.32 -20.58
C SER A 203 -2.69 1.25 -21.00
N PRO A 204 -3.02 1.17 -22.31
CA PRO A 204 -4.39 0.93 -22.78
C PRO A 204 -5.04 -0.30 -22.14
N GLU A 205 -4.27 -1.34 -21.86
CA GLU A 205 -4.70 -2.57 -21.20
C GLU A 205 -5.07 -2.30 -19.74
N SER A 206 -4.23 -1.58 -19.00
CA SER A 206 -4.51 -1.21 -17.61
C SER A 206 -5.74 -0.31 -17.51
N GLU A 207 -5.91 0.64 -18.43
CA GLU A 207 -7.03 1.58 -18.43
C GLU A 207 -8.34 0.85 -18.73
N LYS A 208 -8.32 -0.05 -19.71
CA LYS A 208 -9.47 -0.91 -20.01
C LYS A 208 -9.84 -1.78 -18.81
N PHE A 209 -8.86 -2.40 -18.18
CA PHE A 209 -9.04 -3.27 -17.03
C PHE A 209 -9.67 -2.52 -15.85
N PHE A 210 -9.06 -1.40 -15.42
CA PHE A 210 -9.59 -0.64 -14.30
C PHE A 210 -10.93 0.00 -14.62
N LYS A 211 -11.16 0.49 -15.85
CA LYS A 211 -12.48 1.01 -16.25
C LYS A 211 -13.61 0.01 -16.01
N GLN A 212 -13.37 -1.28 -16.27
CA GLN A 212 -14.34 -2.34 -15.98
C GLN A 212 -14.59 -2.49 -14.47
N ILE A 213 -13.53 -2.45 -13.65
CA ILE A 213 -13.63 -2.50 -12.19
C ILE A 213 -14.43 -1.33 -11.64
N TYR A 214 -14.14 -0.09 -12.04
CA TYR A 214 -14.88 1.09 -11.58
C TYR A 214 -16.37 1.01 -11.98
N GLN A 215 -16.66 0.60 -13.22
CA GLN A 215 -18.05 0.43 -13.68
C GLN A 215 -18.81 -0.64 -12.87
N ALA A 216 -18.16 -1.76 -12.57
CA ALA A 216 -18.75 -2.87 -11.82
C ALA A 216 -18.98 -2.51 -10.34
N THR A 217 -18.05 -1.79 -9.72
CA THR A 217 -18.14 -1.35 -8.32
C THR A 217 -19.04 -0.13 -8.12
N GLY A 218 -19.39 0.58 -9.21
CA GLY A 218 -20.12 1.84 -9.14
C GLY A 218 -19.24 3.04 -8.75
N GLY A 219 -17.92 2.86 -8.79
CA GLY A 219 -16.96 3.94 -8.65
C GLY A 219 -16.80 4.75 -9.94
N ARG A 220 -16.01 5.82 -9.85
CA ARG A 220 -15.62 6.65 -11.00
C ARG A 220 -14.10 6.63 -11.12
N MET A 221 -13.59 6.31 -12.31
CA MET A 221 -12.16 6.48 -12.62
C MET A 221 -11.78 7.96 -12.41
N PRO A 222 -10.67 8.26 -11.72
CA PRO A 222 -10.09 9.59 -11.74
C PRO A 222 -9.80 10.01 -13.18
N ASP A 223 -10.06 11.29 -13.50
CA ASP A 223 -9.87 11.86 -14.83
C ASP A 223 -8.39 11.84 -15.27
#